data_AF-A0A955XHD8-F1
#
_entry.id   AF-A0A955XHD8-F1
#
_cell.length_a   1.000
_cell.length_b   1.000
_cell.length_c   1.000
_cell.angle_alpha   90.00
_cell.angle_beta   90.00
_cell.angle_gamma   90.00
#
_symmetry.space_group_name_H-M   'P 1'
#
loop_
_entity.id
_entity.type
_entity.pdbx_description
1 polymer ?
#
loop_
_entity_poly.entity_id
_entity_poly.type
_entity_poly.pdbx_seq_one_letter_code
_entity_poly.pdbx_strand_id
1 'polypeptide(L)' 'MNGDRDALIEAAAAAYRERDADGRVLDAPAWHDLDEAGRAEAHHRARVMRRLEAALDPEGLSSTARAVLARIQRA' A
#
# COMPACT_ATOMS: atom_id res chain seq x y z
N MET A 1 16.89 15.97 -9.84
CA MET A 1 15.66 15.58 -10.57
C MET A 1 15.28 14.14 -10.20
N ASN A 2 15.10 13.84 -8.90
CA ASN A 2 14.71 12.51 -8.37
C ASN A 2 13.36 12.52 -7.63
N GLY A 3 12.78 13.71 -7.37
CA GLY A 3 11.55 13.84 -6.58
C GLY A 3 10.36 13.13 -7.21
N ASP A 4 10.24 13.17 -8.53
CA ASP A 4 9.12 12.55 -9.24
C ASP A 4 9.16 11.02 -9.13
N ARG A 5 10.35 10.41 -9.25
CA ARG A 5 10.52 8.96 -9.12
C ARG A 5 10.28 8.49 -7.69
N ASP A 6 10.80 9.22 -6.70
CA ASP A 6 10.57 8.87 -5.29
C ASP A 6 9.08 8.99 -4.91
N ALA A 7 8.37 10.00 -5.43
CA ALA A 7 6.93 10.13 -5.25
C ALA A 7 6.14 8.97 -5.86
N LEU A 8 6.52 8.52 -7.07
CA LEU A 8 5.90 7.34 -7.70
C LEU A 8 6.16 6.07 -6.88
N ILE A 9 7.38 5.87 -6.38
CA ILE A 9 7.73 4.74 -5.52
C ILE A 9 6.91 4.76 -4.23
N GLU A 10 6.79 5.92 -3.58
CA GLU A 10 6.03 6.07 -2.34
C GLU A 10 4.54 5.80 -2.57
N ALA A 11 3.95 6.38 -3.62
CA ALA A 11 2.56 6.14 -4.00
C ALA A 11 2.29 4.64 -4.31
N ALA A 12 3.20 3.99 -5.03
CA ALA A 12 3.09 2.57 -5.37
C ALA A 12 3.28 1.64 -4.16
N ALA A 13 4.17 2.02 -3.22
CA ALA A 13 4.48 1.22 -2.04
C ALA A 13 3.38 1.32 -0.96
N ALA A 14 2.63 2.41 -0.93
CA ALA A 14 1.59 2.65 0.05
C ALA A 14 0.49 1.57 0.04
N ALA A 15 -0.15 1.36 1.19
CA ALA A 15 -1.29 0.44 1.32
C ALA A 15 -2.61 1.03 0.80
N TYR A 16 -2.67 2.34 0.58
CA TYR A 16 -3.86 3.03 0.09
C TYR A 16 -4.16 2.65 -1.37
N ARG A 17 -5.45 2.51 -1.68
CA ARG A 17 -5.96 2.29 -3.05
C ARG A 17 -7.12 3.24 -3.27
N GLU A 18 -6.99 4.09 -4.28
CA GLU A 18 -8.06 5.00 -4.68
C GLU A 18 -9.30 4.19 -5.09
N ARG A 19 -10.49 4.75 -4.84
CA ARG A 19 -11.76 4.11 -5.15
C ARG A 19 -12.69 5.08 -5.84
N ASP A 20 -13.49 4.58 -6.77
CA ASP A 20 -14.57 5.35 -7.40
C ASP A 20 -15.74 5.59 -6.44
N ALA A 21 -16.76 6.33 -6.91
CA ALA A 21 -17.97 6.61 -6.15
C ALA A 21 -18.76 5.35 -5.75
N ASP A 22 -18.60 4.25 -6.49
CA ASP A 22 -19.20 2.94 -6.19
C ASP A 22 -18.33 2.11 -5.22
N GLY A 23 -17.17 2.63 -4.80
CA GLY A 23 -16.23 1.97 -3.91
C GLY A 23 -15.34 0.92 -4.58
N ARG A 24 -15.32 0.85 -5.92
CA ARG A 24 -14.43 -0.04 -6.68
C ARG A 24 -13.01 0.50 -6.66
N VAL A 25 -12.03 -0.39 -6.50
CA VAL A 25 -10.62 -0.03 -6.54
C VAL A 25 -10.24 0.43 -7.94
N LEU A 26 -9.64 1.62 -8.03
CA LEU A 26 -9.08 2.16 -9.27
C LEU A 26 -7.70 1.57 -9.56
N ASP A 27 -7.28 1.70 -10.82
CA ASP A 27 -5.94 1.31 -11.27
C ASP A 27 -4.85 2.15 -10.56
N ALA A 28 -3.62 1.64 -10.55
CA ALA A 28 -2.48 2.27 -9.86
C ALA A 28 -1.52 2.89 -10.89
N PRO A 29 -1.78 4.11 -11.41
CA PRO A 29 -0.96 4.72 -12.47
C PRO A 29 0.52 4.83 -12.07
N ALA A 30 0.79 5.16 -10.80
CA ALA A 30 2.15 5.25 -10.28
C ALA A 30 2.95 3.95 -10.41
N TRP A 31 2.30 2.78 -10.46
CA TRP A 31 2.97 1.50 -10.70
C TRP A 31 3.39 1.33 -12.15
N HIS A 32 2.54 1.76 -13.09
CA HIS A 32 2.77 1.61 -14.53
C HIS A 32 3.82 2.61 -15.04
N ASP A 33 3.92 3.77 -14.40
CA ASP A 33 4.93 4.78 -14.71
C ASP A 33 6.34 4.43 -14.17
N LEU A 34 6.45 3.43 -13.28
CA LEU A 34 7.74 2.96 -12.79
C LEU A 34 8.38 1.96 -13.76
N ASP A 35 9.70 2.08 -13.92
CA ASP A 35 10.52 1.06 -14.53
C ASP A 35 10.67 -0.18 -13.64
N GLU A 36 11.33 -1.23 -14.13
CA GLU A 36 11.52 -2.48 -13.39
C GLU A 36 12.24 -2.27 -12.05
N ALA A 37 13.29 -1.46 -12.05
CA ALA A 37 14.03 -1.13 -10.83
C ALA A 37 13.16 -0.35 -9.82
N GLY A 38 12.33 0.57 -10.29
CA GLY A 38 11.38 1.31 -9.49
C GLY A 38 10.31 0.43 -8.86
N ARG A 39 9.77 -0.54 -9.61
CA ARG A 39 8.81 -1.52 -9.10
C ARG A 39 9.42 -2.44 -8.04
N ALA A 40 10.66 -2.87 -8.23
CA ALA A 40 11.39 -3.67 -7.24
C ALA A 40 11.61 -2.88 -5.93
N GLU A 41 11.99 -1.61 -6.03
CA GLU A 41 12.18 -0.73 -4.87
C GLU A 41 10.85 -0.45 -4.15
N ALA A 42 9.77 -0.17 -4.88
CA ALA A 42 8.44 0.02 -4.31
C ALA A 42 7.99 -1.23 -3.53
N HIS A 43 8.25 -2.43 -4.07
CA HIS A 43 7.98 -3.68 -3.37
C HIS A 43 8.80 -3.81 -2.08
N HIS A 44 10.09 -3.46 -2.12
CA HIS A 44 10.95 -3.46 -0.93
C HIS A 44 10.42 -2.51 0.15
N ARG A 45 10.12 -1.25 -0.21
CA ARG A 45 9.56 -0.25 0.73
C ARG A 45 8.22 -0.71 1.31
N ALA A 46 7.35 -1.29 0.50
CA ALA A 46 6.08 -1.84 0.96
C ALA A 46 6.28 -2.90 2.05
N ARG A 47 7.23 -3.83 1.88
CA ARG A 47 7.54 -4.85 2.90
C ARG A 47 8.06 -4.25 4.20
N VAL A 48 8.91 -3.22 4.12
CA VAL A 48 9.41 -2.52 5.31
C VAL A 48 8.26 -1.83 6.03
N MET A 49 7.40 -1.10 5.32
CA MET A 49 6.24 -0.42 5.90
C MET A 49 5.30 -1.40 6.61
N ARG A 50 4.99 -2.56 6.00
CA ARG A 50 4.14 -3.57 6.65
C ARG A 50 4.72 -4.11 7.95
N ARG A 51 6.04 -4.27 8.04
CA ARG A 51 6.71 -4.71 9.28
C ARG A 51 6.63 -3.64 10.36
N LEU A 52 6.81 -2.38 9.99
CA LEU A 52 6.66 -1.25 10.91
C LEU A 52 5.21 -1.12 11.39
N GLU A 53 4.23 -1.20 10.49
CA GLU A 53 2.79 -1.19 10.83
C GLU A 53 2.44 -2.32 11.81
N ALA A 54 2.90 -3.55 11.53
CA ALA A 54 2.67 -4.69 12.41
C ALA A 54 3.31 -4.50 13.78
N ALA A 55 4.52 -3.95 13.85
CA ALA A 55 5.21 -3.69 15.12
C ALA A 55 4.50 -2.63 16.01
N LEU A 56 3.64 -1.80 15.43
CA LEU A 56 2.87 -0.78 16.15
C LEU A 56 1.55 -1.29 16.72
N ASP A 57 1.10 -2.48 16.32
CA ASP A 57 -0.12 -3.10 16.83
C ASP A 57 0.23 -4.20 17.86
N PRO A 58 -0.38 -4.23 19.07
CA PRO A 58 -0.05 -5.21 20.11
C PRO A 58 -0.23 -6.68 19.68
N GLU A 59 -1.10 -6.93 18.71
CA GLU A 59 -1.38 -8.27 18.17
C GLU A 59 -0.63 -8.52 16.85
N GLY A 60 0.23 -7.57 16.43
CA GLY A 60 0.99 -7.66 15.18
C GLY A 60 0.15 -7.40 13.92
N LEU A 61 -1.07 -6.87 14.08
CA LEU A 61 -2.01 -6.74 12.97
C LEU A 61 -1.80 -5.44 12.17
N SER A 62 -1.76 -5.55 10.85
CA SER A 62 -1.83 -4.36 9.98
C SER A 62 -3.23 -3.73 10.00
N SER A 63 -3.32 -2.45 9.63
CA SER A 63 -4.60 -1.76 9.43
C SER A 63 -5.54 -2.50 8.47
N THR A 64 -4.98 -3.14 7.44
CA THR A 64 -5.71 -3.99 6.50
C THR A 64 -6.25 -5.24 7.19
N ALA A 65 -5.44 -5.92 8.01
CA ALA A 65 -5.88 -7.11 8.76
C ALA A 65 -7.04 -6.76 9.71
N ARG A 66 -6.96 -5.63 10.43
CA ARG A 66 -8.05 -5.15 11.30
C ARG A 66 -9.33 -4.87 10.51
N ALA A 67 -9.22 -4.24 9.34
CA ALA A 67 -10.38 -3.95 8.49
C ALA A 67 -11.07 -5.22 7.98
N VAL A 68 -10.29 -6.24 7.60
CA VAL A 68 -10.82 -7.55 7.18
C VAL A 68 -11.51 -8.26 8.34
N LEU A 69 -10.87 -8.35 9.50
CA LEU A 69 -11.44 -8.99 10.70
C LEU A 69 -12.76 -8.32 11.11
N ALA A 70 -12.81 -6.98 11.10
CA ALA A 70 -14.02 -6.24 11.40
C ALA A 70 -15.17 -6.52 10.40
N ARG A 71 -14.85 -6.82 9.13
CA ARG A 71 -15.86 -7.20 8.13
C ARG A 71 -16.39 -8.61 8.34
N ILE A 72 -15.52 -9.56 8.72
CA ILE A 72 -15.91 -10.94 9.04
C ILE A 72 -16.80 -10.98 10.28
N GLN A 73 -16.47 -10.24 11.33
CA GLN A 73 -17.27 -10.18 12.57
C GLN A 73 -18.64 -9.51 12.41
N ARG A 74 -18.83 -8.72 11.34
CA ARG A 74 -20.10 -8.06 11.02
C ARG A 74 -20.99 -8.87 10.06
N ALA A 75 -20.48 -9.99 9.55
CA ALA A 75 -21.23 -10.93 8.70
C ALA A 75 -21.94 -11.98 9.55
#